data_AF-A0A968VZK6-F1
#
_entry.id   AF-A0A968VZK6-F1
#
_cell.length_a   1.000
_cell.length_b   1.000
_cell.length_c   1.000
_cell.angle_alpha   90.00
_cell.angle_beta   90.00
_cell.angle_gamma   90.00
#
_symmetry.space_group_name_H-M   'P 1'
#
loop_
_entity.id
_entity.type
_entity.pdbx_description
1 polymer ?
#
loop_
_entity_poly.entity_id
_entity_poly.type
_entity_poly.pdbx_seq_one_letter_code
_entity_poly.pdbx_strand_id
1 'polypeptide(L)'
;MHKAISWESESIKEVNISTDPQEPETIKYLYIEGATYMSPTVLIPYFAERIKVEDGYDYSVLLTNNTFSVLEAGTAKVLTSIESIESEIVLSYHVYKDRGVPYLYYQLPLLRKNTSSGSIEKLTGFSLHIEAERKAGVKSGKPKSAANSVLSSGFWYKIAIKEDGIYKLTHEQLAGLGFDNLANIKVFGNCGGLLPYNNNEFRYSGLQENGIYMEKGADGVFNGGDYILFYGQGPHIWKYDRANELFTHVLHRYSDYCYYF
;
A
#
# COMPACT_ATOMS: atom_id res chain seq x y z
N MET A 1 11.74 -5.54 28.96
CA MET A 1 11.94 -7.00 28.89
C MET A 1 13.41 -7.28 28.63
N HIS A 2 14.09 -8.10 29.43
CA HIS A 2 15.48 -8.49 29.18
C HIS A 2 15.55 -9.84 28.47
N LYS A 3 16.49 -10.00 27.54
CA LYS A 3 16.72 -11.22 26.75
C LYS A 3 18.21 -11.52 26.70
N ALA A 4 18.56 -12.77 26.97
CA ALA A 4 19.88 -13.33 26.72
C ALA A 4 19.85 -14.16 25.43
N ILE A 5 20.91 -14.10 24.64
CA ILE A 5 21.08 -14.91 23.43
C ILE A 5 22.02 -16.07 23.76
N SER A 6 21.53 -17.30 23.59
CA SER A 6 22.38 -18.49 23.64
C SER A 6 23.11 -18.68 22.32
N TRP A 7 24.41 -18.95 22.41
CA TRP A 7 25.29 -19.24 21.27
C TRP A 7 25.80 -20.70 21.31
N GLU A 8 25.27 -21.54 22.19
CA GLU A 8 25.74 -22.93 22.39
C GLU A 8 25.54 -23.82 21.15
N SER A 9 24.57 -23.49 20.29
CA SER A 9 24.26 -24.21 19.05
C SER A 9 25.00 -23.68 17.81
N GLU A 10 25.95 -22.74 17.97
CA GLU A 10 26.59 -22.11 16.82
C GLU A 10 27.43 -23.11 16.00
N SER A 11 27.27 -23.08 14.68
CA SER A 11 28.06 -23.91 13.76
C SER A 11 28.18 -23.25 12.40
N ILE A 12 29.23 -23.58 11.65
CA ILE A 12 29.34 -23.19 10.24
C ILE A 12 28.57 -24.20 9.40
N LYS A 13 27.68 -23.70 8.54
CA LYS A 13 26.98 -24.50 7.53
C LYS A 13 27.23 -23.93 6.14
N GLU A 14 26.98 -24.77 5.14
CA GLU A 14 27.12 -24.42 3.73
C GLU A 14 25.79 -24.64 3.02
N VAL A 15 25.47 -23.78 2.05
CA VAL A 15 24.27 -23.93 1.21
C VAL A 15 24.58 -23.51 -0.22
N ASN A 16 24.04 -24.24 -1.19
CA ASN A 16 24.07 -23.86 -2.59
C ASN A 16 22.95 -22.83 -2.84
N ILE A 17 23.33 -21.64 -3.29
CA ILE A 17 22.41 -20.55 -3.61
C ILE A 17 22.18 -20.41 -5.12
N SER A 18 22.89 -21.19 -5.94
CA SER A 18 22.69 -21.17 -7.39
C SER A 18 21.33 -21.74 -7.77
N THR A 19 20.74 -21.12 -8.78
CA THR A 19 19.52 -21.62 -9.42
C THR A 19 19.82 -22.62 -10.55
N ASP A 20 21.08 -22.74 -10.97
CA ASP A 20 21.57 -23.72 -11.93
C ASP A 20 22.30 -24.86 -11.20
N PRO A 21 21.77 -26.10 -11.22
CA PRO A 21 22.43 -27.26 -10.62
C PRO A 21 23.80 -27.61 -11.20
N GLN A 22 24.11 -27.17 -12.42
CA GLN A 22 25.40 -27.45 -13.08
C GLN A 22 26.50 -26.43 -12.70
N GLU A 23 26.11 -25.26 -12.18
CA GLU A 23 27.02 -24.19 -11.73
C GLU A 23 26.72 -23.84 -10.27
N PRO A 24 27.13 -24.70 -9.30
CA PRO A 24 26.85 -24.46 -7.89
C PRO A 24 27.60 -23.23 -7.37
N GLU A 25 26.89 -22.36 -6.68
CA GLU A 25 27.45 -21.23 -5.94
C GLU A 25 27.18 -21.48 -4.46
N THR A 26 28.23 -21.82 -3.71
CA THR A 26 28.09 -22.22 -2.30
C THR A 26 28.48 -21.08 -1.38
N ILE A 27 27.62 -20.79 -0.40
CA ILE A 27 27.87 -19.81 0.65
C ILE A 27 28.03 -20.53 1.99
N LYS A 28 29.04 -20.10 2.74
CA LYS A 28 29.25 -20.52 4.13
C LYS A 28 28.68 -19.46 5.06
N TYR A 29 27.86 -19.89 6.02
CA TYR A 29 27.15 -19.00 6.92
C TYR A 29 27.18 -19.51 8.36
N LEU A 30 26.95 -18.59 9.30
CA LEU A 30 26.86 -18.90 10.72
C LEU A 30 25.45 -19.38 11.05
N TYR A 31 25.33 -20.67 11.31
CA TYR A 31 24.10 -21.28 11.79
C TYR A 31 23.95 -21.11 13.30
N ILE A 32 22.78 -20.65 13.73
CA ILE A 32 22.36 -20.57 15.15
C ILE A 32 20.95 -21.13 15.23
N GLU A 33 20.71 -22.04 16.17
CA GLU A 33 19.38 -22.61 16.38
C GLU A 33 18.39 -21.51 16.81
N GLY A 34 17.21 -21.50 16.18
CA GLY A 34 16.17 -20.49 16.44
C GLY A 34 16.43 -19.12 15.81
N ALA A 35 17.58 -18.88 15.18
CA ALA A 35 17.79 -17.68 14.39
C ALA A 35 17.03 -17.72 13.06
N THR A 36 16.71 -16.54 12.56
CA THR A 36 16.08 -16.34 11.25
C THR A 36 17.08 -15.75 10.26
N TYR A 37 16.91 -16.08 8.98
CA TYR A 37 17.81 -15.68 7.90
C TYR A 37 17.01 -14.92 6.85
N MET A 38 17.14 -13.59 6.87
CA MET A 38 16.27 -12.70 6.10
C MET A 38 16.57 -12.67 4.60
N SER A 39 17.78 -13.05 4.21
CA SER A 39 18.19 -13.12 2.82
C SER A 39 18.78 -14.50 2.52
N PRO A 40 18.32 -15.15 1.43
CA PRO A 40 18.82 -16.46 1.04
C PRO A 40 20.27 -16.41 0.54
N THR A 41 20.81 -15.23 0.22
CA THR A 41 22.17 -15.04 -0.29
C THR A 41 23.12 -14.39 0.72
N VAL A 42 22.61 -13.65 1.71
CA VAL A 42 23.46 -13.00 2.74
C VAL A 42 23.59 -13.88 3.99
N LEU A 43 22.51 -14.56 4.38
CA LEU A 43 22.49 -15.55 5.47
C LEU A 43 23.13 -15.08 6.80
N ILE A 44 23.00 -13.79 7.13
CA ILE A 44 23.32 -13.26 8.45
C ILE A 44 22.19 -13.64 9.42
N PRO A 45 22.50 -14.14 10.63
CA PRO A 45 21.49 -14.56 11.59
C PRO A 45 20.82 -13.37 12.30
N TYR A 46 19.50 -13.43 12.40
CA TYR A 46 18.66 -12.49 13.13
C TYR A 46 17.96 -13.19 14.28
N PHE A 47 17.87 -12.50 15.42
CA PHE A 47 16.90 -12.86 16.45
C PHE A 47 15.52 -12.36 16.02
N ALA A 48 14.49 -13.19 16.16
CA ALA A 48 13.12 -12.81 15.89
C ALA A 48 12.17 -13.46 16.90
N GLU A 49 11.22 -12.68 17.41
CA GLU A 49 10.21 -13.18 18.33
C GLU A 49 8.91 -12.41 18.12
N ARG A 50 7.80 -13.05 18.48
CA ARG A 50 6.50 -12.38 18.60
C ARG A 50 6.00 -12.49 20.02
N ILE A 51 5.43 -11.39 20.52
CA ILE A 51 4.71 -11.37 21.79
C ILE A 51 3.27 -10.96 21.55
N LYS A 52 2.35 -11.58 22.28
CA LYS A 52 0.94 -11.17 22.27
C LYS A 52 0.84 -9.79 22.92
N VAL A 53 0.08 -8.88 22.30
CA VAL A 53 -0.15 -7.52 22.82
C VAL A 53 -1.65 -7.23 22.90
N GLU A 54 -2.01 -6.04 23.38
CA GLU A 54 -3.40 -5.58 23.41
C GLU A 54 -3.80 -4.88 22.10
N ASP A 55 -5.07 -4.99 21.72
CA ASP A 55 -5.63 -4.29 20.56
C ASP A 55 -5.93 -2.82 20.88
N GLY A 56 -5.96 -1.96 19.86
CA GLY A 56 -6.30 -0.54 20.04
C GLY A 56 -5.19 0.33 20.62
N TYR A 57 -3.94 -0.13 20.58
CA TYR A 57 -2.75 0.64 20.93
C TYR A 57 -1.82 0.78 19.72
N ASP A 58 -1.10 1.89 19.67
CA ASP A 58 0.13 2.06 18.89
C ASP A 58 1.30 1.70 19.81
N TYR A 59 2.17 0.80 19.33
CA TYR A 59 3.31 0.32 20.10
C TYR A 59 4.58 0.94 19.55
N SER A 60 5.43 1.44 20.45
CA SER A 60 6.81 1.79 20.15
C SER A 60 7.76 0.83 20.85
N VAL A 61 8.87 0.49 20.21
CA VAL A 61 9.87 -0.42 20.78
C VAL A 61 11.25 0.19 20.66
N LEU A 62 11.94 0.29 21.79
CA LEU A 62 13.31 0.77 21.89
C LEU A 62 14.22 -0.35 22.36
N LEU A 63 15.33 -0.52 21.64
CA LEU A 63 16.41 -1.43 21.99
C LEU A 63 17.38 -0.73 22.94
N THR A 64 17.69 -1.35 24.07
CA THR A 64 18.52 -0.79 25.15
C THR A 64 19.41 -1.86 25.78
N ASN A 65 20.46 -1.45 26.49
CA ASN A 65 21.34 -2.35 27.28
C ASN A 65 21.89 -3.54 26.48
N ASN A 66 22.41 -3.28 25.27
CA ASN A 66 23.00 -4.31 24.41
C ASN A 66 24.37 -4.74 24.96
N THR A 67 24.60 -6.04 25.10
CA THR A 67 25.88 -6.62 25.49
C THR A 67 26.46 -7.47 24.37
N PHE A 68 27.78 -7.43 24.23
CA PHE A 68 28.48 -8.04 23.12
C PHE A 68 29.68 -8.87 23.56
N SER A 69 30.06 -9.84 22.75
CA SER A 69 31.32 -10.58 22.85
C SER A 69 31.95 -10.72 21.47
N VAL A 70 33.27 -10.77 21.39
CA VAL A 70 33.98 -10.93 20.10
C VAL A 70 33.63 -12.28 19.46
N LEU A 71 33.34 -12.27 18.16
CA LEU A 71 33.21 -13.49 17.36
C LEU A 71 34.61 -14.06 17.08
N GLU A 72 34.77 -15.38 17.25
CA GLU A 72 36.06 -16.03 17.02
C GLU A 72 36.57 -15.75 15.59
N ALA A 73 37.84 -15.36 15.49
CA ALA A 73 38.44 -14.94 14.22
C ALA A 73 38.42 -16.04 13.14
N GLY A 74 38.51 -17.32 13.55
CA GLY A 74 38.37 -18.46 12.64
C GLY A 74 36.98 -18.49 12.00
N THR A 75 35.92 -18.36 12.80
CA THR A 75 34.53 -18.32 12.36
C THR A 75 34.26 -17.13 11.44
N ALA A 76 34.71 -15.93 11.82
CA ALA A 76 34.50 -14.72 11.03
C ALA A 76 35.09 -14.82 9.62
N LYS A 77 36.31 -15.36 9.47
CA LYS A 77 36.99 -15.50 8.16
C LYS A 77 36.27 -16.41 7.17
N VAL A 78 35.41 -17.31 7.66
CA VAL A 78 34.74 -18.32 6.84
C VAL A 78 33.40 -17.81 6.33
N LEU A 79 32.87 -16.70 6.86
CA LEU A 79 31.59 -16.13 6.44
C LEU A 79 31.73 -15.39 5.10
N THR A 80 30.99 -15.83 4.08
CA THR A 80 31.02 -15.23 2.75
C THR A 80 30.50 -13.79 2.74
N SER A 81 29.48 -13.49 3.55
CA SER A 81 28.79 -12.19 3.55
C SER A 81 29.18 -11.29 4.72
N ILE A 82 30.42 -11.41 5.21
CA ILE A 82 30.92 -10.63 6.35
C ILE A 82 30.86 -9.11 6.10
N GLU A 83 30.99 -8.68 4.85
CA GLU A 83 30.94 -7.27 4.45
C GLU A 83 29.55 -6.65 4.60
N SER A 84 28.49 -7.47 4.62
CA SER A 84 27.10 -7.03 4.84
C SER A 84 26.76 -6.84 6.33
N ILE A 85 27.71 -7.09 7.23
CA ILE A 85 27.51 -6.89 8.68
C ILE A 85 27.72 -5.40 9.00
N GLU A 86 26.64 -4.75 9.41
CA GLU A 86 26.61 -3.35 9.81
C GLU A 86 27.27 -3.11 11.18
N SER A 87 27.59 -1.86 11.48
CA SER A 87 28.20 -1.46 12.76
C SER A 87 27.18 -1.29 13.90
N GLU A 88 25.91 -1.11 13.57
CA GLU A 88 24.83 -0.87 14.52
C GLU A 88 23.78 -2.00 14.49
N ILE A 89 23.29 -2.40 15.67
CA ILE A 89 22.16 -3.33 15.79
C ILE A 89 20.87 -2.52 15.70
N VAL A 90 20.23 -2.57 14.53
CA VAL A 90 18.95 -1.90 14.30
C VAL A 90 17.80 -2.88 14.52
N LEU A 91 16.91 -2.54 15.45
CA LEU A 91 15.67 -3.26 15.70
C LEU A 91 14.62 -2.89 14.64
N SER A 92 14.00 -3.90 14.03
CA SER A 92 12.78 -3.74 13.23
C SER A 92 11.61 -4.38 13.95
N TYR A 93 10.45 -3.73 13.97
CA TYR A 93 9.23 -4.29 14.56
C TYR A 93 7.98 -3.86 13.81
N HIS A 94 6.93 -4.65 13.95
CA HIS A 94 5.59 -4.31 13.47
C HIS A 94 4.52 -5.03 14.28
N VAL A 95 3.31 -4.47 14.28
CA VAL A 95 2.13 -5.08 14.90
C VAL A 95 1.23 -5.65 13.82
N TYR A 96 0.83 -6.91 13.95
CA TYR A 96 -0.09 -7.58 13.03
C TYR A 96 -1.13 -8.39 13.82
N LYS A 97 -2.16 -8.91 13.13
CA LYS A 97 -3.17 -9.79 13.72
C LYS A 97 -3.07 -11.18 13.12
N ASP A 98 -3.00 -12.19 13.97
CA ASP A 98 -3.09 -13.60 13.62
C ASP A 98 -4.38 -14.15 14.23
N ARG A 99 -5.33 -14.56 13.38
CA ARG A 99 -6.68 -15.01 13.78
C ARG A 99 -7.39 -14.03 14.73
N GLY A 100 -7.24 -12.74 14.47
CA GLY A 100 -7.84 -11.65 15.26
C GLY A 100 -7.09 -11.29 16.54
N VAL A 101 -6.06 -12.04 16.92
CA VAL A 101 -5.21 -11.74 18.09
C VAL A 101 -4.04 -10.87 17.64
N PRO A 102 -3.84 -9.68 18.25
CA PRO A 102 -2.72 -8.82 17.90
C PRO A 102 -1.40 -9.33 18.50
N TYR A 103 -0.35 -9.26 17.69
CA TYR A 103 1.01 -9.61 18.04
C TYR A 103 1.96 -8.49 17.65
N LEU A 104 2.92 -8.19 18.52
CA LEU A 104 4.11 -7.41 18.19
C LEU A 104 5.20 -8.39 17.78
N TYR A 105 5.63 -8.33 16.53
CA TYR A 105 6.81 -9.03 16.04
C TYR A 105 7.98 -8.06 15.99
N TYR A 106 9.13 -8.50 16.49
CA TYR A 106 10.36 -7.75 16.41
C TYR A 106 11.53 -8.65 16.00
N GLN A 107 12.49 -8.05 15.33
CA GLN A 107 13.70 -8.72 14.87
C GLN A 107 14.91 -7.79 14.88
N LEU A 108 16.10 -8.35 15.05
CA LEU A 108 17.37 -7.63 15.07
C LEU A 108 18.52 -8.53 14.64
N PRO A 109 19.58 -7.98 13.99
CA PRO A 109 20.75 -8.77 13.63
C PRO A 109 21.50 -9.23 14.88
N LEU A 110 22.10 -10.43 14.83
CA LEU A 110 22.88 -10.97 15.95
C LEU A 110 24.37 -10.61 15.90
N LEU A 111 24.82 -10.01 14.80
CA LEU A 111 26.21 -9.63 14.56
C LEU A 111 26.32 -8.13 14.29
N ARG A 112 27.41 -7.51 14.75
CA ARG A 112 27.83 -6.17 14.34
C ARG A 112 29.32 -6.08 14.06
N LYS A 113 29.73 -5.08 13.31
CA LYS A 113 31.13 -4.69 13.14
C LYS A 113 31.52 -3.61 14.15
N ASN A 114 32.46 -3.91 15.04
CA ASN A 114 33.02 -2.91 15.93
C ASN A 114 33.90 -1.93 15.14
N THR A 115 33.54 -0.64 15.14
CA THR A 115 34.25 0.39 14.36
C THR A 115 35.63 0.74 14.91
N SER A 116 35.89 0.50 16.21
CA SER A 116 37.17 0.78 16.86
C SER A 116 38.18 -0.35 16.68
N SER A 117 37.74 -1.61 16.81
CA SER A 117 38.63 -2.78 16.69
C SER A 117 38.61 -3.44 15.32
N GLY A 118 37.60 -3.14 14.49
CA GLY A 118 37.35 -3.83 13.22
C GLY A 118 36.83 -5.26 13.36
N SER A 119 36.73 -5.78 14.59
CA SER A 119 36.27 -7.14 14.85
C SER A 119 34.75 -7.27 14.70
N ILE A 120 34.31 -8.48 14.36
CA ILE A 120 32.89 -8.83 14.39
C ILE A 120 32.53 -9.22 15.83
N GLU A 121 31.44 -8.68 16.33
CA GLU A 121 30.93 -8.95 17.67
C GLU A 121 29.55 -9.61 17.59
N LYS A 122 29.37 -10.60 18.46
CA LYS A 122 28.11 -11.30 18.71
C LYS A 122 27.30 -10.55 19.76
N LEU A 123 26.01 -10.35 19.53
CA LEU A 123 25.08 -9.88 20.55
C LEU A 123 24.79 -11.02 21.54
N THR A 124 25.11 -10.82 22.81
CA THR A 124 24.89 -11.81 23.88
C THR A 124 23.66 -11.53 24.72
N GLY A 125 23.17 -10.28 24.70
CA GLY A 125 21.99 -9.88 25.43
C GLY A 125 21.52 -8.48 25.05
N PHE A 126 20.23 -8.23 25.28
CA PHE A 126 19.61 -6.94 25.02
C PHE A 126 18.36 -6.76 25.90
N SER A 127 17.87 -5.53 25.96
CA SER A 127 16.62 -5.18 26.62
C SER A 127 15.72 -4.40 25.68
N LEU A 128 14.42 -4.71 25.73
CA LEU A 128 13.38 -3.97 25.04
C LEU A 128 12.60 -3.11 26.02
N HIS A 129 12.48 -1.83 25.71
CA HIS A 129 11.50 -0.93 26.30
C HIS A 129 10.34 -0.79 25.32
N ILE A 130 9.14 -1.21 25.74
CA ILE A 130 7.95 -1.24 24.88
C ILE A 130 6.95 -0.29 25.50
N GLU A 131 6.55 0.73 24.73
CA GLU A 131 5.51 1.67 25.14
C GLU A 131 4.25 1.42 24.31
N ALA A 132 3.10 1.57 24.96
CA ALA A 132 1.80 1.40 24.33
C ALA A 132 1.01 2.69 24.54
N GLU A 133 0.76 3.39 23.44
CA GLU A 133 -0.10 4.56 23.44
C GLU A 133 -1.46 4.16 22.91
N ARG A 134 -2.51 4.49 23.66
CA ARG A 134 -3.86 4.15 23.23
C ARG A 134 -4.14 4.90 21.94
N LYS A 135 -4.54 4.18 20.89
CA LYS A 135 -4.98 4.81 19.64
C LYS A 135 -6.06 5.82 20.01
N ALA A 136 -5.81 7.10 19.69
CA ALA A 136 -6.87 8.08 19.69
C ALA A 136 -8.00 7.47 18.87
N GLY A 137 -9.23 7.46 19.39
CA GLY A 137 -10.36 6.84 18.74
C GLY A 137 -10.57 7.48 17.38
N VAL A 138 -9.90 6.95 16.36
CA VAL A 138 -10.25 7.20 14.98
C VAL A 138 -11.59 6.55 14.88
N LYS A 139 -12.66 7.35 14.97
CA LYS A 139 -13.94 6.95 14.43
C LYS A 139 -13.60 6.56 13.01
N SER A 140 -13.46 5.26 12.75
CA SER A 140 -13.50 4.72 11.41
C SER A 140 -14.86 5.20 10.92
N GLY A 141 -14.88 6.35 10.27
CA GLY A 141 -16.04 6.74 9.51
C GLY A 141 -16.24 5.54 8.62
N LYS A 142 -17.33 4.79 8.83
CA LYS A 142 -17.83 3.93 7.76
C LYS A 142 -17.69 4.79 6.52
N PRO A 143 -17.02 4.34 5.44
CA PRO A 143 -17.06 5.10 4.20
C PRO A 143 -18.53 5.46 4.03
N LYS A 144 -18.85 6.76 3.94
CA LYS A 144 -20.23 7.23 3.84
C LYS A 144 -20.79 6.58 2.57
N SER A 145 -21.31 5.38 2.71
CA SER A 145 -22.13 4.73 1.72
C SER A 145 -23.33 5.66 1.65
N ALA A 146 -23.61 6.20 0.46
CA ALA A 146 -24.80 7.00 0.28
C ALA A 146 -25.96 6.15 0.83
N ALA A 147 -26.63 6.65 1.87
CA ALA A 147 -27.64 5.87 2.60
C ALA A 147 -28.74 5.36 1.66
N ASN A 148 -28.92 6.04 0.52
CA ASN A 148 -29.71 5.62 -0.63
C ASN A 148 -28.96 5.98 -1.92
N SER A 149 -29.18 5.21 -3.00
CA SER A 149 -28.70 5.55 -4.34
C SER A 149 -29.41 6.81 -4.84
N VAL A 150 -28.70 7.75 -5.49
CA VAL A 150 -29.34 8.89 -6.16
C VAL A 150 -30.35 8.43 -7.21
N LEU A 151 -30.12 7.25 -7.81
CA LEU A 151 -31.02 6.64 -8.80
C LEU A 151 -32.30 6.04 -8.18
N SER A 152 -32.44 6.03 -6.85
CA SER A 152 -33.60 5.41 -6.18
C SER A 152 -34.91 6.19 -6.37
N SER A 153 -34.84 7.43 -6.84
CA SER A 153 -35.97 8.30 -7.10
C SER A 153 -35.72 9.19 -8.30
N GLY A 154 -36.77 9.65 -8.97
CA GLY A 154 -36.68 10.52 -10.14
C GLY A 154 -36.72 9.77 -11.47
N PHE A 155 -36.73 10.54 -12.56
CA PHE A 155 -36.65 10.02 -13.92
C PHE A 155 -35.20 10.09 -14.41
N TRP A 156 -34.69 8.99 -14.95
CA TRP A 156 -33.28 8.83 -15.30
C TRP A 156 -33.14 8.31 -16.71
N TYR A 157 -32.14 8.81 -17.44
CA TYR A 157 -31.81 8.29 -18.75
C TYR A 157 -30.32 7.97 -18.84
N LYS A 158 -29.98 6.74 -19.24
CA LYS A 158 -28.59 6.28 -19.28
C LYS A 158 -27.94 6.66 -20.61
N ILE A 159 -26.82 7.37 -20.53
CA ILE A 159 -26.03 7.81 -21.69
C ILE A 159 -24.69 7.06 -21.68
N ALA A 160 -24.38 6.39 -22.77
CA ALA A 160 -23.09 5.74 -22.97
C ALA A 160 -22.16 6.65 -23.79
N ILE A 161 -20.94 6.87 -23.29
CA ILE A 161 -19.90 7.62 -23.99
C ILE A 161 -18.63 6.78 -24.13
N LYS A 162 -17.86 7.05 -25.18
CA LYS A 162 -16.65 6.28 -25.51
C LYS A 162 -15.36 7.06 -25.27
N GLU A 163 -15.39 8.37 -25.44
CA GLU A 163 -14.20 9.22 -25.46
C GLU A 163 -14.34 10.38 -24.46
N ASP A 164 -13.20 10.94 -24.05
CA ASP A 164 -13.20 12.18 -23.29
C ASP A 164 -13.68 13.32 -24.18
N GLY A 165 -14.58 14.17 -23.69
CA GLY A 165 -15.05 15.30 -24.49
C GLY A 165 -16.17 16.13 -23.86
N ILE A 166 -16.50 17.23 -24.52
CA ILE A 166 -17.68 18.03 -24.21
C ILE A 166 -18.86 17.47 -25.01
N TYR A 167 -19.87 17.00 -24.31
CA TYR A 167 -21.09 16.44 -24.87
C TYR A 167 -22.22 17.45 -24.80
N LYS A 168 -22.99 17.55 -25.89
CA LYS A 168 -24.15 18.45 -26.01
C LYS A 168 -25.45 17.65 -26.02
N LEU A 169 -26.41 18.08 -25.20
CA LEU A 169 -27.79 17.59 -25.22
C LEU A 169 -28.72 18.79 -25.42
N THR A 170 -29.47 18.79 -26.54
CA THR A 170 -30.40 19.88 -26.84
C THR A 170 -31.70 19.75 -26.06
N HIS A 171 -32.41 20.86 -25.91
CA HIS A 171 -33.74 20.88 -25.30
C HIS A 171 -34.68 19.85 -25.96
N GLU A 172 -34.69 19.75 -27.29
CA GLU A 172 -35.53 18.81 -28.04
C GLU A 172 -35.15 17.36 -27.79
N GLN A 173 -33.85 17.06 -27.65
CA GLN A 173 -33.40 15.72 -27.29
C GLN A 173 -33.91 15.34 -25.90
N LEU A 174 -33.74 16.23 -24.91
CA LEU A 174 -34.19 15.99 -23.55
C LEU A 174 -35.71 15.86 -23.46
N ALA A 175 -36.46 16.72 -24.16
CA ALA A 175 -37.92 16.61 -24.28
C ALA A 175 -38.34 15.27 -24.92
N GLY A 176 -37.65 14.87 -26.00
CA GLY A 176 -37.91 13.61 -26.71
C GLY A 176 -37.61 12.36 -25.89
N LEU A 177 -36.74 12.47 -24.88
CA LEU A 177 -36.47 11.41 -23.90
C LEU A 177 -37.55 11.30 -22.81
N GLY A 178 -38.50 12.25 -22.76
CA GLY A 178 -39.62 12.24 -21.82
C GLY A 178 -39.36 12.96 -20.49
N PHE A 179 -38.40 13.88 -20.44
CA PHE A 179 -38.20 14.71 -19.25
C PHE A 179 -39.23 15.85 -19.18
N ASP A 180 -39.95 15.94 -18.07
CA ASP A 180 -41.02 16.95 -17.88
C ASP A 180 -40.49 18.32 -17.41
N ASN A 181 -39.40 18.36 -16.63
CA ASN A 181 -38.80 19.59 -16.11
C ASN A 181 -37.39 19.82 -16.66
N LEU A 182 -37.34 20.43 -17.85
CA LEU A 182 -36.10 20.64 -18.60
C LEU A 182 -35.21 21.76 -18.03
N ALA A 183 -35.78 22.67 -17.24
CA ALA A 183 -35.03 23.75 -16.60
C ALA A 183 -34.15 23.28 -15.42
N ASN A 184 -34.32 22.04 -14.96
CA ASN A 184 -33.64 21.49 -13.77
C ASN A 184 -32.97 20.14 -14.06
N ILE A 185 -32.46 19.99 -15.29
CA ILE A 185 -31.70 18.81 -15.71
C ILE A 185 -30.38 18.75 -14.96
N LYS A 186 -29.98 17.52 -14.63
CA LYS A 186 -28.73 17.19 -13.96
C LYS A 186 -28.07 16.03 -14.69
N VAL A 187 -26.76 15.91 -14.55
CA VAL A 187 -25.98 14.80 -15.09
C VAL A 187 -25.23 14.15 -13.94
N PHE A 188 -25.30 12.83 -13.81
CA PHE A 188 -24.63 12.06 -12.78
C PHE A 188 -23.72 10.99 -13.39
N GLY A 189 -22.54 10.76 -12.80
CA GLY A 189 -21.52 9.88 -13.40
C GLY A 189 -20.23 9.88 -12.61
N ASN A 190 -19.51 8.75 -12.61
CA ASN A 190 -18.25 8.55 -11.88
C ASN A 190 -17.14 7.97 -12.78
N CYS A 191 -17.14 8.33 -14.07
CA CYS A 191 -16.12 7.83 -14.97
C CYS A 191 -14.77 8.52 -14.79
N GLY A 192 -13.72 7.93 -15.37
CA GLY A 192 -12.33 8.36 -15.13
C GLY A 192 -11.33 7.21 -14.95
N GLY A 193 -11.55 6.08 -15.62
CA GLY A 193 -10.62 4.95 -15.62
C GLY A 193 -11.05 3.74 -14.79
N LEU A 194 -10.09 2.82 -14.59
CA LEU A 194 -10.27 1.62 -13.78
C LEU A 194 -10.47 1.96 -12.31
N LEU A 195 -11.30 1.16 -11.64
CA LEU A 195 -11.39 1.20 -10.17
C LEU A 195 -10.02 0.85 -9.55
N PRO A 196 -9.64 1.49 -8.44
CA PRO A 196 -8.42 1.15 -7.71
C PRO A 196 -8.38 -0.31 -7.28
N TYR A 197 -7.19 -0.93 -7.39
CA TYR A 197 -6.95 -2.28 -6.88
C TYR A 197 -6.86 -2.31 -5.34
N ASN A 198 -6.31 -1.25 -4.75
CA ASN A 198 -6.13 -1.16 -3.30
C ASN A 198 -7.41 -0.68 -2.60
N ASN A 199 -7.83 -1.40 -1.57
CA ASN A 199 -9.03 -1.05 -0.80
C ASN A 199 -8.91 0.25 0.00
N ASN A 200 -7.69 0.75 0.22
CA ASN A 200 -7.42 2.01 0.92
C ASN A 200 -7.31 3.21 -0.04
N GLU A 201 -7.37 2.99 -1.35
CA GLU A 201 -7.40 4.08 -2.32
C GLU A 201 -8.79 4.69 -2.42
N PHE A 202 -8.83 5.98 -2.72
CA PHE A 202 -10.07 6.74 -2.80
C PHE A 202 -10.96 6.25 -3.95
N ARG A 203 -12.25 6.10 -3.66
CA ARG A 203 -13.30 5.94 -4.66
C ARG A 203 -14.62 6.52 -4.13
N TYR A 204 -15.40 7.12 -5.01
CA TYR A 204 -16.74 7.57 -4.65
C TYR A 204 -17.63 6.37 -4.31
N SER A 205 -18.46 6.51 -3.28
CA SER A 205 -19.38 5.46 -2.82
C SER A 205 -20.69 5.40 -3.62
N GLY A 206 -21.02 6.44 -4.38
CA GLY A 206 -22.19 6.55 -5.25
C GLY A 206 -21.96 7.59 -6.35
N LEU A 207 -22.89 7.71 -7.30
CA LEU A 207 -22.78 8.66 -8.42
C LEU A 207 -22.64 10.11 -7.95
N GLN A 208 -21.74 10.86 -8.57
CA GLN A 208 -21.55 12.28 -8.34
C GLN A 208 -22.28 13.11 -9.40
N GLU A 209 -22.82 14.26 -8.98
CA GLU A 209 -23.38 15.26 -9.90
C GLU A 209 -22.22 15.92 -10.67
N ASN A 210 -22.32 15.91 -12.00
CA ASN A 210 -21.36 16.51 -12.90
C ASN A 210 -21.83 17.92 -13.24
N GLY A 211 -20.88 18.86 -13.29
CA GLY A 211 -21.18 20.24 -13.68
C GLY A 211 -21.69 20.31 -15.12
N ILE A 212 -22.75 21.08 -15.33
CA ILE A 212 -23.29 21.37 -16.65
C ILE A 212 -23.23 22.87 -16.94
N TYR A 213 -22.97 23.21 -18.19
CA TYR A 213 -23.27 24.53 -18.73
C TYR A 213 -24.64 24.48 -19.39
N MET A 214 -25.49 25.47 -19.16
CA MET A 214 -26.84 25.54 -19.73
C MET A 214 -26.97 26.86 -20.49
N GLU A 215 -27.03 26.77 -21.81
CA GLU A 215 -27.34 27.90 -22.69
C GLU A 215 -28.86 28.10 -22.68
N LYS A 216 -29.32 29.35 -22.53
CA LYS A 216 -30.75 29.70 -22.43
C LYS A 216 -31.15 30.86 -23.33
N GLY A 217 -30.30 31.19 -24.31
CA GLY A 217 -30.47 32.38 -25.14
C GLY A 217 -30.63 33.68 -24.34
N ALA A 218 -31.24 34.68 -24.98
CA ALA A 218 -31.39 36.03 -24.42
C ALA A 218 -32.60 36.20 -23.49
N ASP A 219 -33.59 35.30 -23.56
CA ASP A 219 -34.79 35.35 -22.72
C ASP A 219 -34.58 34.71 -21.33
N GLY A 220 -33.48 33.96 -21.16
CA GLY A 220 -33.11 33.31 -19.91
C GLY A 220 -33.97 32.09 -19.58
N VAL A 221 -34.76 31.59 -20.52
CA VAL A 221 -35.69 30.47 -20.36
C VAL A 221 -35.22 29.30 -21.21
N PHE A 222 -34.93 28.15 -20.58
CA PHE A 222 -34.50 26.96 -21.30
C PHE A 222 -35.63 26.41 -22.19
N ASN A 223 -35.57 26.67 -23.50
CA ASN A 223 -36.60 26.37 -24.48
C ASN A 223 -36.01 25.92 -25.84
N GLY A 224 -36.81 25.98 -26.90
CA GLY A 224 -36.43 25.46 -28.22
C GLY A 224 -35.17 26.15 -28.78
N GLY A 225 -34.19 25.35 -29.20
CA GLY A 225 -32.88 25.84 -29.65
C GLY A 225 -31.80 25.91 -28.56
N ASP A 226 -32.17 25.75 -27.29
CA ASP A 226 -31.23 25.72 -26.18
C ASP A 226 -30.61 24.33 -25.96
N TYR A 227 -29.54 24.29 -25.16
CA TYR A 227 -28.83 23.05 -24.88
C TYR A 227 -28.04 23.10 -23.56
N ILE A 228 -27.71 21.91 -23.06
CA ILE A 228 -26.72 21.74 -22.02
C ILE A 228 -25.42 21.17 -22.60
N LEU A 229 -24.30 21.54 -21.99
CA LEU A 229 -22.99 20.93 -22.21
C LEU A 229 -22.50 20.33 -20.91
N PHE A 230 -21.90 19.15 -20.99
CA PHE A 230 -21.15 18.59 -19.87
C PHE A 230 -19.86 17.95 -20.37
N TYR A 231 -18.82 17.97 -19.53
CA TYR A 231 -17.60 17.25 -19.82
C TYR A 231 -17.75 15.79 -19.37
N GLY A 232 -17.71 14.88 -20.33
CA GLY A 232 -17.75 13.45 -20.09
C GLY A 232 -16.37 12.85 -20.23
N GLN A 233 -15.93 12.14 -19.19
CA GLN A 233 -14.74 11.30 -19.23
C GLN A 233 -15.10 9.89 -19.71
N GLY A 234 -14.37 9.39 -20.69
CA GLY A 234 -14.40 8.04 -21.21
C GLY A 234 -13.75 7.02 -20.25
N PRO A 235 -13.74 5.74 -20.64
CA PRO A 235 -13.24 4.66 -19.80
C PRO A 235 -11.72 4.59 -19.78
N HIS A 236 -11.04 5.06 -20.83
CA HIS A 236 -9.58 5.04 -20.94
C HIS A 236 -9.00 6.34 -20.42
N ILE A 237 -7.81 6.28 -19.80
CA ILE A 237 -7.18 7.46 -19.21
C ILE A 237 -5.76 7.64 -19.69
N TRP A 238 -5.35 8.90 -19.83
CA TRP A 238 -3.96 9.28 -20.03
C TRP A 238 -3.35 9.69 -18.69
N LYS A 239 -2.23 9.06 -18.33
CA LYS A 239 -1.45 9.41 -17.14
C LYS A 239 -0.13 10.02 -17.56
N TYR A 240 0.18 11.20 -17.04
CA TYR A 240 1.49 11.80 -17.23
C TYR A 240 2.48 11.21 -16.21
N ASP A 241 3.49 10.52 -16.72
CA ASP A 241 4.64 10.09 -15.94
C ASP A 241 5.68 11.21 -15.93
N ARG A 242 5.76 11.91 -14.79
CA ARG A 242 6.68 13.03 -14.62
C ARG A 242 8.15 12.61 -14.58
N ALA A 243 8.45 11.39 -14.15
CA ALA A 243 9.84 10.92 -14.06
C ALA A 243 10.42 10.64 -15.44
N ASN A 244 9.57 10.18 -16.36
CA ASN A 244 9.96 9.85 -17.73
C ASN A 244 9.53 10.92 -18.75
N GLU A 245 8.82 11.97 -18.34
CA GLU A 245 8.23 13.02 -19.18
C GLU A 245 7.35 12.49 -20.32
N LEU A 246 6.63 11.39 -20.07
CA LEU A 246 5.84 10.67 -21.06
C LEU A 246 4.38 10.51 -20.63
N PHE A 247 3.47 10.50 -21.60
CA PHE A 247 2.08 10.12 -21.38
C PHE A 247 1.90 8.61 -21.58
N THR A 248 1.33 7.95 -20.58
CA THR A 248 0.94 6.54 -20.65
C THR A 248 -0.56 6.44 -20.87
N HIS A 249 -0.96 5.75 -21.95
CA HIS A 249 -2.35 5.43 -22.21
C HIS A 249 -2.76 4.16 -21.47
N VAL A 250 -3.73 4.28 -20.56
CA VAL A 250 -4.24 3.16 -19.77
C VAL A 250 -5.62 2.76 -20.28
N LEU A 251 -5.67 1.60 -20.92
CA LEU A 251 -6.91 1.01 -21.40
C LEU A 251 -7.71 0.39 -20.27
N HIS A 252 -9.03 0.53 -20.35
CA HIS A 252 -9.97 -0.08 -19.42
C HIS A 252 -10.19 -1.53 -19.83
N ARG A 253 -9.81 -2.47 -18.98
CA ARG A 253 -9.75 -3.91 -19.34
C ARG A 253 -11.10 -4.59 -19.49
N TYR A 254 -12.18 -3.94 -19.06
CA TYR A 254 -13.50 -4.57 -18.91
C TYR A 254 -14.64 -3.85 -19.63
N SER A 255 -14.36 -2.70 -20.25
CA SER A 255 -15.42 -1.90 -20.87
C SER A 255 -14.83 -0.86 -21.82
N ASP A 256 -15.49 -0.69 -22.96
CA ASP A 256 -15.22 0.36 -23.94
C ASP A 256 -16.14 1.57 -23.78
N TYR A 257 -17.00 1.56 -22.76
CA TYR A 257 -17.97 2.63 -22.52
C TYR A 257 -17.97 3.10 -21.08
N CYS A 258 -18.24 4.38 -20.94
CA CYS A 258 -18.52 5.07 -19.70
C CYS A 258 -19.98 5.52 -19.68
N TYR A 259 -20.59 5.52 -18.50
CA TYR A 259 -22.02 5.76 -18.36
C TYR A 259 -22.33 6.95 -17.46
N TYR A 260 -23.18 7.83 -17.98
CA TYR A 260 -23.76 8.97 -17.29
C TYR A 260 -25.28 8.82 -17.24
N PHE A 261 -25.92 9.53 -16.32
CA PHE A 261 -27.34 9.42 -15.99
C PHE A 261 -27.99 10.79 -15.83
#